data_AF-A0A8H4EHE1-F1
#
_entry.id   AF-A0A8H4EHE1-F1
#
_cell.length_a   1.000
_cell.length_b   1.000
_cell.length_c   1.000
_cell.angle_alpha   90.00
_cell.angle_beta   90.00
_cell.angle_gamma   90.00
#
_symmetry.space_group_name_H-M   'P 1'
#
loop_
_entity.id
_entity.type
_entity.pdbx_description
1 polymer ?
#
loop_
_entity_poly.entity_id
_entity_poly.type
_entity_poly.pdbx_seq_one_letter_code
_entity_poly.pdbx_strand_id
1 'polypeptide(L)'
;MPTIEEIVVKLQELLDLGFNLSNVVILDILQLFEKRLNSIGERVIRSFISIRKNEERDEFYKNIVAEAIKSERNTKVEVLNFLEKTIGNKSKTIFMDAMKVFKGKHQIYSIDQTSTIDDFQSVKSTPCYKPLLFNIAFYNLVLIKFTEYSEIAQFAFNDIFETIISFDLYQNSKEFSNCKFLEAKFNETNNIFKVYCNARNFFLVSHLELLKKVSREDILCPLFEFYLLDLFDLPTTFKMPMEITDDANIYFKPKRKRKKRSITKVQRLEWLTAIENIYKDIIKKGDSITLAVSPKFRKRVEDLYYELKGEEIFEELQMELEMNDSIKKYKINENT
;
A
#
# COMPACT_ATOMS: atom_id res chain seq x y z
N MET A 1 -8.81 39.76 6.62
CA MET A 1 -8.17 38.65 5.88
C MET A 1 -7.91 39.13 4.48
N PRO A 2 -6.76 38.83 3.87
CA PRO A 2 -6.45 39.32 2.54
C PRO A 2 -7.42 38.76 1.49
N THR A 3 -7.75 39.57 0.49
CA THR A 3 -8.57 39.14 -0.65
C THR A 3 -7.73 38.32 -1.65
N ILE A 4 -8.39 37.68 -2.62
CA ILE A 4 -7.69 36.89 -3.64
C ILE A 4 -6.82 37.83 -4.50
N GLU A 5 -7.35 39.01 -4.83
CA GLU A 5 -6.69 40.04 -5.64
C GLU A 5 -5.44 40.58 -4.93
N GLU A 6 -5.55 40.88 -3.63
CA GLU A 6 -4.42 41.32 -2.82
C GLU A 6 -3.28 40.28 -2.80
N ILE A 7 -3.62 38.99 -2.67
CA ILE A 7 -2.64 37.90 -2.72
C ILE A 7 -2.04 37.78 -4.13
N VAL A 8 -2.86 37.89 -5.19
CA VAL A 8 -2.40 37.82 -6.57
C VAL A 8 -1.40 38.93 -6.89
N VAL A 9 -1.66 40.17 -6.45
CA VAL A 9 -0.72 41.29 -6.63
C VAL A 9 0.63 40.97 -5.99
N LYS A 10 0.63 40.46 -4.75
CA LYS A 10 1.89 40.09 -4.06
C LYS A 10 2.63 38.93 -4.69
N LEU A 11 1.91 37.92 -5.17
CA LEU A 11 2.53 36.82 -5.89
C LEU A 11 3.08 37.25 -7.26
N GLN A 12 2.44 38.22 -7.94
CA GLN A 12 2.97 38.80 -9.18
C GLN A 12 4.25 39.61 -8.91
N GLU A 13 4.27 40.43 -7.86
CA GLU A 13 5.48 41.14 -7.43
C GLU A 13 6.66 40.17 -7.22
N LEU A 14 6.41 38.99 -6.63
CA LEU A 14 7.44 37.95 -6.47
C LEU A 14 7.91 37.38 -7.82
N LEU A 15 7.01 37.14 -8.76
CA LEU A 15 7.40 36.69 -10.11
C LEU A 15 8.24 37.74 -10.83
N ASP A 16 7.86 39.02 -10.72
CA ASP A 16 8.57 40.13 -11.36
C ASP A 16 9.99 40.32 -10.78
N LEU A 17 10.19 39.93 -9.52
CA LEU A 17 11.51 39.87 -8.86
C LEU A 17 12.32 38.60 -9.23
N GLY A 18 11.77 37.71 -10.07
CA GLY A 18 12.45 36.50 -10.53
C GLY A 18 12.27 35.27 -9.66
N PHE A 19 11.37 35.29 -8.66
CA PHE A 19 11.05 34.08 -7.91
C PHE A 19 10.28 33.08 -8.77
N ASN A 20 10.60 31.79 -8.64
CA ASN A 20 9.86 30.72 -9.29
C ASN A 20 8.83 30.11 -8.32
N LEU A 21 7.55 30.37 -8.55
CA LEU A 21 6.43 29.80 -7.80
C LEU A 21 6.14 28.35 -8.23
N SER A 22 7.13 27.48 -8.08
CA SER A 22 7.05 26.05 -8.45
C SER A 22 6.06 25.26 -7.59
N ASN A 23 5.71 24.04 -8.02
CA ASN A 23 4.80 23.15 -7.28
C ASN A 23 5.28 22.89 -5.84
N VAL A 24 6.60 22.78 -5.69
CA VAL A 24 7.27 22.63 -4.39
C VAL A 24 7.01 23.83 -3.50
N VAL A 25 7.23 25.04 -4.01
CA VAL A 25 7.04 26.28 -3.25
C VAL A 25 5.58 26.45 -2.83
N ILE A 26 4.64 26.14 -3.72
CA ILE A 26 3.21 26.19 -3.39
C ILE A 26 2.87 25.20 -2.28
N LEU A 27 3.36 23.95 -2.36
CA LEU A 27 3.16 22.95 -1.31
C LEU A 27 3.76 23.41 0.02
N ASP A 28 4.98 23.94 0.01
CA ASP A 28 5.66 24.41 1.22
C ASP A 28 4.86 25.55 1.88
N ILE A 29 4.26 26.44 1.08
CA ILE A 29 3.34 27.48 1.58
C ILE A 29 2.09 26.85 2.21
N LEU A 30 1.49 25.82 1.60
CA LEU A 30 0.34 25.13 2.20
C LEU A 30 0.71 24.47 3.54
N GLN A 31 1.92 23.90 3.65
CA GLN A 31 2.44 23.35 4.91
C GLN A 31 2.66 24.44 5.96
N LEU A 32 3.21 25.61 5.59
CA LEU A 32 3.34 26.75 6.50
C LEU A 32 1.98 27.18 7.08
N PHE A 33 0.90 27.04 6.30
CA PHE A 33 -0.45 27.38 6.73
C PHE A 33 -1.26 26.18 7.27
N GLU A 34 -0.67 25.02 7.55
CA GLU A 34 -1.39 23.76 7.87
C GLU A 34 -2.55 23.94 8.87
N LYS A 35 -2.31 24.67 9.97
CA LYS A 35 -3.29 24.90 11.05
C LYS A 35 -4.40 25.89 10.68
N ARG A 36 -4.18 26.67 9.62
CA ARG A 36 -5.05 27.74 9.13
C ARG A 36 -5.65 27.43 7.76
N LEU A 37 -5.35 26.29 7.15
CA LEU A 37 -5.84 25.92 5.81
C LEU A 37 -7.36 26.00 5.69
N ASN A 38 -8.11 25.62 6.74
CA ASN A 38 -9.57 25.74 6.77
C ASN A 38 -10.08 27.18 6.66
N SER A 39 -9.26 28.17 7.00
CA SER A 39 -9.63 29.59 7.02
C SER A 39 -9.12 30.37 5.80
N ILE A 40 -7.94 30.02 5.27
CA ILE A 40 -7.26 30.79 4.21
C ILE A 40 -6.87 29.95 2.99
N GLY A 41 -6.81 28.61 3.12
CA GLY A 41 -6.25 27.73 2.10
C GLY A 41 -6.94 27.85 0.75
N GLU A 42 -8.27 27.97 0.72
CA GLU A 42 -9.01 28.11 -0.54
C GLU A 42 -8.64 29.40 -1.28
N ARG A 43 -8.48 30.51 -0.55
CA ARG A 43 -8.04 31.79 -1.14
C ARG A 43 -6.62 31.65 -1.71
N VAL A 44 -5.71 31.06 -0.94
CA VAL A 44 -4.32 30.81 -1.37
C VAL A 44 -4.29 29.99 -2.66
N ILE A 45 -5.02 28.88 -2.72
CA ILE A 45 -5.07 28.03 -3.92
C ILE A 45 -5.64 28.79 -5.12
N ARG A 46 -6.75 29.51 -4.95
CA ARG A 46 -7.36 30.28 -6.03
C ARG A 46 -6.39 31.35 -6.57
N SER A 47 -5.66 32.04 -5.70
CA SER A 47 -4.65 33.02 -6.11
C SER A 47 -3.52 32.38 -6.92
N PHE A 48 -3.04 31.19 -6.55
CA PHE A 48 -2.02 30.48 -7.35
C PHE A 48 -2.54 30.06 -8.73
N ILE A 49 -3.77 29.53 -8.80
CA ILE A 49 -4.40 29.18 -10.07
C ILE A 49 -4.55 30.41 -10.97
N SER A 50 -4.93 31.57 -10.40
CA SER A 50 -5.08 32.82 -11.16
C SER A 50 -3.77 33.32 -11.79
N ILE A 51 -2.64 33.05 -11.15
CA ILE A 51 -1.32 33.45 -11.68
C ILE A 51 -0.79 32.44 -12.70
N ARG A 52 -1.10 31.15 -12.53
CA ARG A 52 -0.76 30.10 -13.48
C ARG A 52 -1.79 29.97 -14.59
N LYS A 53 -1.98 31.05 -15.34
CA LYS A 53 -3.04 31.17 -16.37
C LYS A 53 -3.06 30.08 -17.44
N ASN A 54 -1.95 29.38 -17.65
CA ASN A 54 -1.80 28.33 -18.67
C ASN A 54 -1.99 26.90 -18.12
N GLU A 55 -2.26 26.73 -16.82
CA GLU A 55 -2.44 25.44 -16.18
C GLU A 55 -3.92 25.20 -15.85
N GLU A 56 -4.50 24.10 -16.35
CA GLU A 56 -5.85 23.72 -16.00
C GLU A 56 -5.96 23.37 -14.50
N ARG A 57 -7.12 23.62 -13.90
CA ARG A 57 -7.36 23.40 -12.46
C ARG A 57 -7.01 21.97 -12.02
N ASP A 58 -7.42 20.96 -12.79
CA ASP A 58 -7.17 19.57 -12.42
C ASP A 58 -5.68 19.20 -12.56
N GLU A 59 -5.01 19.73 -13.58
CA GLU A 59 -3.56 19.59 -13.77
C GLU A 59 -2.78 20.23 -12.62
N PHE A 60 -3.18 21.44 -12.20
CA PHE A 60 -2.64 22.12 -11.04
C PHE A 60 -2.71 21.24 -9.79
N TYR A 61 -3.89 20.71 -9.46
CA TYR A 61 -4.03 19.85 -8.29
C TYR A 61 -3.24 18.54 -8.43
N LYS A 62 -3.23 17.92 -9.61
CA LYS A 62 -2.44 16.71 -9.87
C LYS A 62 -0.97 16.96 -9.56
N ASN A 63 -0.42 18.09 -10.01
CA ASN A 63 0.97 18.48 -9.83
C ASN A 63 1.30 18.80 -8.36
N ILE A 64 0.41 19.48 -7.64
CA ILE A 64 0.59 19.75 -6.20
C ILE A 64 0.47 18.46 -5.39
N VAL A 65 -0.51 17.60 -5.68
CA VAL A 65 -0.67 16.29 -5.02
C VAL A 65 0.55 15.42 -5.29
N ALA A 66 1.06 15.40 -6.52
CA ALA A 66 2.26 14.65 -6.87
C ALA A 66 3.45 15.08 -6.02
N GLU A 67 3.69 16.38 -5.83
CA GLU A 67 4.73 16.83 -4.90
C GLU A 67 4.42 16.44 -3.44
N ALA A 68 3.15 16.52 -3.04
CA ALA A 68 2.73 16.30 -1.65
C ALA A 68 2.90 14.85 -1.17
N ILE A 69 2.78 13.86 -2.07
CA ILE A 69 2.79 12.44 -1.71
C ILE A 69 4.18 11.79 -1.77
N LYS A 70 5.19 12.48 -2.31
CA LYS A 70 6.58 12.00 -2.39
C LYS A 70 7.09 11.43 -1.06
N SER A 71 7.85 10.34 -1.11
CA SER A 71 8.33 9.61 0.07
C SER A 71 9.36 10.40 0.89
N GLU A 72 10.14 11.28 0.24
CA GLU A 72 11.10 12.17 0.90
C GLU A 72 10.44 13.37 1.60
N ARG A 73 9.14 13.60 1.39
CA ARG A 73 8.41 14.73 1.98
C ARG A 73 7.81 14.36 3.33
N ASN A 74 7.97 15.26 4.30
CA ASN A 74 7.27 15.20 5.59
C ASN A 74 5.92 15.95 5.54
N THR A 75 5.13 15.69 4.49
CA THR A 75 3.82 16.33 4.32
C THR A 75 2.88 15.90 5.43
N LYS A 76 2.23 16.85 6.10
CA LYS A 76 1.22 16.55 7.11
C LYS A 76 -0.10 16.11 6.50
N VAL A 77 -0.81 15.23 7.21
CA VAL A 77 -2.10 14.68 6.75
C VAL A 77 -3.17 15.78 6.61
N GLU A 78 -3.07 16.86 7.37
CA GLU A 78 -3.94 18.04 7.31
C GLU A 78 -3.88 18.70 5.92
N VAL A 79 -2.69 18.78 5.33
CA VAL A 79 -2.49 19.34 3.99
C VAL A 79 -3.14 18.44 2.94
N LEU A 80 -2.93 17.12 3.03
CA LEU A 80 -3.55 16.16 2.12
C LEU A 80 -5.08 16.13 2.25
N ASN A 81 -5.59 16.20 3.49
CA ASN A 81 -7.03 16.31 3.76
C ASN A 81 -7.62 17.60 3.19
N PHE A 82 -6.89 18.71 3.30
CA PHE A 82 -7.29 19.98 2.70
C PHE A 82 -7.35 19.88 1.17
N LEU A 83 -6.32 19.32 0.53
CA LEU A 83 -6.29 19.11 -0.92
C LEU A 83 -7.45 18.23 -1.38
N GLU A 84 -7.66 17.07 -0.73
CA GLU A 84 -8.75 16.15 -1.00
C GLU A 84 -10.11 16.86 -0.94
N LYS A 85 -10.37 17.61 0.13
CA LYS A 85 -11.61 18.38 0.32
C LYS A 85 -11.80 19.46 -0.74
N THR A 86 -10.73 20.17 -1.11
CA THR A 86 -10.80 21.31 -2.03
C THR A 86 -10.97 20.86 -3.49
N ILE A 87 -10.40 19.71 -3.85
CA ILE A 87 -10.61 19.07 -5.15
C ILE A 87 -12.06 18.60 -5.29
N GLY A 88 -12.62 18.02 -4.23
CA GLY A 88 -14.01 17.56 -4.19
C GLY A 88 -14.22 16.22 -4.90
N ASN A 89 -15.25 16.11 -5.72
CA ASN A 89 -15.66 14.84 -6.35
C ASN A 89 -14.60 14.19 -7.25
N LYS A 90 -13.64 14.97 -7.77
CA LYS A 90 -12.52 14.47 -8.59
C LYS A 90 -11.32 13.99 -7.77
N SER A 91 -11.36 14.07 -6.43
CA SER A 91 -10.20 13.82 -5.56
C SER A 91 -9.58 12.45 -5.83
N LYS A 92 -10.41 11.40 -5.89
CA LYS A 92 -9.94 10.04 -6.20
C LYS A 92 -9.16 9.98 -7.51
N THR A 93 -9.69 10.56 -8.59
CA THR A 93 -9.05 10.54 -9.91
C THR A 93 -7.73 11.31 -9.91
N ILE A 94 -7.72 12.52 -9.35
CA ILE A 94 -6.51 13.35 -9.29
C ILE A 94 -5.40 12.70 -8.46
N PHE A 95 -5.73 12.12 -7.30
CA PHE A 95 -4.75 11.39 -6.50
C PHE A 95 -4.21 10.17 -7.25
N MET A 96 -5.07 9.41 -7.93
CA MET A 96 -4.63 8.28 -8.76
C MET A 96 -3.69 8.70 -9.88
N ASP A 97 -4.01 9.78 -10.59
CA ASP A 97 -3.17 10.28 -11.68
C ASP A 97 -1.83 10.81 -11.16
N ALA A 98 -1.85 11.52 -10.03
CA ALA A 98 -0.63 11.95 -9.35
C ALA A 98 0.27 10.76 -8.96
N MET A 99 -0.31 9.66 -8.45
CA MET A 99 0.44 8.45 -8.13
C MET A 99 1.04 7.77 -9.37
N LYS A 100 0.28 7.70 -10.48
CA LYS A 100 0.74 7.09 -11.74
C LYS A 100 1.98 7.81 -12.30
N VAL A 101 2.08 9.12 -12.10
CA VAL A 101 3.29 9.90 -12.45
C VAL A 101 4.54 9.39 -11.73
N PHE A 102 4.42 8.90 -10.49
CA PHE A 102 5.54 8.29 -9.75
C PHE A 102 5.79 6.84 -10.14
N LYS A 103 4.73 6.05 -10.35
CA LYS A 103 4.87 4.64 -10.72
C LYS A 103 5.69 4.47 -12.00
N GLY A 104 5.47 5.33 -13.01
CA GLY A 104 6.24 5.32 -14.25
C GLY A 104 7.73 5.67 -14.08
N LYS A 105 8.09 6.37 -12.99
CA LYS A 105 9.48 6.77 -12.69
C LYS A 105 10.24 5.76 -11.82
N HIS A 106 9.52 4.89 -11.10
CA HIS A 106 10.08 3.96 -10.10
C HIS A 106 9.92 2.47 -10.45
N GLN A 107 9.60 2.12 -11.70
CA GLN A 107 9.65 0.73 -12.21
C GLN A 107 11.06 0.08 -12.16
N ILE A 108 12.08 0.80 -11.67
CA ILE A 108 13.46 0.34 -11.56
C ILE A 108 13.68 -0.60 -10.35
N TYR A 109 12.74 -0.70 -9.40
CA TYR A 109 12.88 -1.52 -8.19
C TYR A 109 12.24 -2.92 -8.28
N SER A 110 12.31 -3.57 -9.44
CA SER A 110 11.97 -5.00 -9.54
C SER A 110 13.00 -5.83 -8.77
N ILE A 111 12.53 -6.78 -7.98
CA ILE A 111 13.27 -7.63 -7.02
C ILE A 111 14.34 -8.54 -7.69
N ASP A 112 14.45 -8.52 -9.03
CA ASP A 112 15.29 -9.45 -9.81
C ASP A 112 16.56 -8.83 -10.44
N GLN A 113 17.16 -7.79 -9.85
CA GLN A 113 18.45 -7.28 -10.36
C GLN A 113 19.65 -7.91 -9.66
N THR A 114 19.99 -9.13 -10.08
CA THR A 114 21.37 -9.60 -10.14
C THR A 114 22.06 -8.92 -11.33
N SER A 115 22.49 -7.66 -11.17
CA SER A 115 23.40 -7.04 -12.14
C SER A 115 24.73 -6.77 -11.46
N THR A 116 25.72 -7.54 -11.91
CA THR A 116 27.15 -7.39 -11.68
C THR A 116 27.59 -5.93 -11.70
N ILE A 117 28.33 -5.58 -10.66
CA ILE A 117 29.08 -4.35 -10.49
C ILE A 117 30.07 -4.23 -11.65
N ASP A 118 30.03 -3.12 -12.38
CA ASP A 118 31.24 -2.39 -12.75
C ASP A 118 30.90 -0.93 -13.13
N ASP A 119 31.68 -0.03 -12.52
CA ASP A 119 32.06 1.30 -12.96
C ASP A 119 31.16 2.55 -12.79
N PHE A 120 31.63 3.37 -11.83
CA PHE A 120 31.73 4.83 -11.71
C PHE A 120 30.53 5.73 -11.32
N GLN A 121 30.64 6.23 -10.07
CA GLN A 121 30.42 7.62 -9.61
C GLN A 121 29.01 8.23 -9.64
N SER A 122 28.16 7.81 -8.70
CA SER A 122 27.54 8.69 -7.69
C SER A 122 26.69 7.84 -6.73
N VAL A 123 27.26 7.47 -5.58
CA VAL A 123 26.63 6.53 -4.65
C VAL A 123 25.47 7.23 -3.91
N LYS A 124 24.30 7.32 -4.54
CA LYS A 124 23.05 7.09 -3.82
C LYS A 124 22.91 5.58 -3.73
N SER A 125 23.36 4.99 -2.63
CA SER A 125 23.23 3.56 -2.39
C SER A 125 21.77 3.16 -2.58
N THR A 126 21.50 2.40 -3.64
CA THR A 126 20.19 1.84 -3.89
C THR A 126 19.82 0.99 -2.68
N PRO A 127 18.67 1.22 -2.02
CA PRO A 127 18.28 0.42 -0.87
C PRO A 127 18.16 -1.05 -1.29
N CYS A 128 18.75 -1.96 -0.51
CA CYS A 128 18.69 -3.41 -0.71
C CYS A 128 17.29 -4.02 -0.44
N TYR A 129 16.27 -3.17 -0.31
CA TYR A 129 14.87 -3.50 -0.10
C TYR A 129 14.01 -2.53 -0.93
N LYS A 130 12.75 -2.88 -1.19
CA LYS A 130 11.83 -2.01 -1.91
C LYS A 130 11.22 -0.98 -0.94
N PRO A 131 11.60 0.31 -0.99
CA PRO A 131 11.00 1.31 -0.10
C PRO A 131 9.55 1.60 -0.45
N LEU A 132 8.80 2.16 0.51
CA LEU A 132 7.48 2.74 0.26
C LEU A 132 7.60 3.84 -0.80
N LEU A 133 6.69 3.83 -1.78
CA LEU A 133 6.70 4.79 -2.87
C LEU A 133 6.30 6.20 -2.42
N PHE A 134 5.48 6.30 -1.38
CA PHE A 134 4.89 7.55 -0.91
C PHE A 134 5.18 7.78 0.58
N ASN A 135 4.88 8.97 1.08
CA ASN A 135 4.97 9.25 2.52
C ASN A 135 3.78 8.65 3.30
N ILE A 136 3.92 8.53 4.61
CA ILE A 136 2.91 7.92 5.50
C ILE A 136 1.59 8.66 5.51
N ALA A 137 1.63 9.99 5.39
CA ALA A 137 0.41 10.79 5.36
C ALA A 137 -0.49 10.40 4.19
N PHE A 138 0.09 10.02 3.05
CA PHE A 138 -0.66 9.47 1.92
C PHE A 138 -1.36 8.16 2.28
N TYR A 139 -0.66 7.15 2.81
CA TYR A 139 -1.30 5.87 3.17
C TYR A 139 -2.38 6.05 4.24
N ASN A 140 -2.19 6.96 5.20
CA ASN A 140 -3.20 7.33 6.17
C ASN A 140 -4.44 7.96 5.54
N LEU A 141 -4.25 8.94 4.64
CA LEU A 141 -5.35 9.56 3.90
C LEU A 141 -6.15 8.50 3.16
N VAL A 142 -5.47 7.58 2.47
CA VAL A 142 -6.11 6.55 1.67
C VAL A 142 -7.03 5.68 2.50
N LEU A 143 -6.56 5.25 3.67
CA LEU A 143 -7.31 4.41 4.57
C LEU A 143 -8.57 5.10 5.14
N ILE A 144 -8.48 6.41 5.37
CA ILE A 144 -9.58 7.23 5.91
C ILE A 144 -10.64 7.50 4.83
N LYS A 145 -10.20 7.87 3.64
CA LYS A 145 -11.05 8.49 2.61
C LYS A 145 -11.60 7.49 1.61
N PHE A 146 -10.86 6.43 1.30
CA PHE A 146 -11.25 5.51 0.23
C PHE A 146 -11.74 4.16 0.76
N THR A 147 -12.52 3.48 -0.09
CA THR A 147 -13.04 2.14 0.18
C THR A 147 -11.96 1.09 -0.09
N GLU A 148 -12.03 -0.06 0.58
CA GLU A 148 -11.09 -1.18 0.39
C GLU A 148 -11.10 -1.70 -1.05
N TYR A 149 -12.24 -1.61 -1.73
CA TYR A 149 -12.40 -2.00 -3.14
C TYR A 149 -11.89 -0.95 -4.13
N SER A 150 -11.41 0.21 -3.66
CA SER A 150 -10.89 1.24 -4.56
C SER A 150 -9.49 0.87 -5.04
N GLU A 151 -9.20 1.14 -6.31
CA GLU A 151 -7.88 0.92 -6.92
C GLU A 151 -6.75 1.57 -6.09
N ILE A 152 -6.98 2.80 -5.59
CA ILE A 152 -6.01 3.52 -4.75
C ILE A 152 -5.70 2.80 -3.43
N ALA A 153 -6.71 2.20 -2.80
CA ALA A 153 -6.52 1.51 -1.53
C ALA A 153 -5.89 0.13 -1.72
N GLN A 154 -6.23 -0.57 -2.80
CA GLN A 154 -5.55 -1.80 -3.21
C GLN A 154 -4.08 -1.55 -3.56
N PHE A 155 -3.80 -0.48 -4.31
CA PHE A 155 -2.45 -0.06 -4.59
C PHE A 155 -1.67 0.23 -3.30
N ALA A 156 -2.23 1.04 -2.40
CA ALA A 156 -1.58 1.43 -1.17
C ALA A 156 -1.23 0.21 -0.31
N PHE A 157 -2.15 -0.75 -0.18
CA PHE A 157 -1.87 -1.99 0.53
C PHE A 157 -0.80 -2.84 -0.16
N ASN A 158 -0.87 -3.02 -1.48
CA ASN A 158 0.13 -3.80 -2.22
C ASN A 158 1.53 -3.20 -2.07
N ASP A 159 1.64 -1.87 -2.10
CA ASP A 159 2.92 -1.21 -1.93
C ASP A 159 3.50 -1.45 -0.52
N ILE A 160 2.70 -1.27 0.53
CA ILE A 160 3.08 -1.59 1.91
C ILE A 160 3.47 -3.07 2.04
N PHE A 161 2.69 -3.96 1.44
CA PHE A 161 2.86 -5.39 1.54
C PHE A 161 4.13 -5.89 0.85
N GLU A 162 4.40 -5.41 -0.36
CA GLU A 162 5.65 -5.70 -1.07
C GLU A 162 6.86 -5.12 -0.32
N THR A 163 6.74 -3.92 0.26
CA THR A 163 7.82 -3.33 1.05
C THR A 163 8.13 -4.13 2.30
N ILE A 164 7.12 -4.53 3.09
CA ILE A 164 7.37 -5.32 4.32
C ILE A 164 7.94 -6.71 4.01
N ILE A 165 7.51 -7.34 2.90
CA ILE A 165 8.11 -8.60 2.42
C ILE A 165 9.56 -8.39 2.01
N SER A 166 9.86 -7.32 1.26
CA SER A 166 11.24 -7.04 0.84
C SER A 166 12.18 -6.83 2.03
N PHE A 167 11.69 -6.22 3.11
CA PHE A 167 12.44 -6.12 4.37
C PHE A 167 12.67 -7.49 5.02
N ASP A 168 11.66 -8.36 5.08
CA ASP A 168 11.81 -9.71 5.63
C ASP A 168 12.86 -10.51 4.86
N LEU A 169 12.78 -10.49 3.52
CA LEU A 169 13.75 -11.16 2.66
C LEU A 169 15.17 -10.62 2.85
N TYR A 170 15.30 -9.30 2.95
CA TYR A 170 16.59 -8.67 3.18
C TYR A 170 17.16 -8.98 4.58
N GLN A 171 16.34 -9.02 5.64
CA GLN A 171 16.77 -9.44 6.98
C GLN A 171 17.26 -10.89 7.02
N ASN A 172 16.67 -11.77 6.21
CA ASN A 172 17.07 -13.16 6.09
C ASN A 172 18.38 -13.33 5.27
N SER A 173 18.78 -12.33 4.48
CA SER A 173 20.10 -12.25 3.86
C SER A 173 21.10 -11.70 4.89
N LYS A 174 22.24 -12.35 5.11
CA LYS A 174 23.18 -12.14 6.23
C LYS A 174 23.85 -10.74 6.32
N GLU A 175 23.32 -9.71 5.69
CA GLU A 175 23.86 -8.35 5.59
C GLU A 175 23.18 -7.32 6.52
N PHE A 176 22.16 -7.72 7.30
CA PHE A 176 21.34 -6.79 8.09
C PHE A 176 21.99 -6.27 9.39
N SER A 177 23.27 -6.53 9.64
CA SER A 177 23.90 -6.16 10.91
C SER A 177 24.25 -4.67 10.98
N ASN A 178 23.50 -3.94 11.83
CA ASN A 178 23.82 -2.66 12.46
C ASN A 178 23.38 -1.32 11.81
N CYS A 179 22.30 -1.28 11.03
CA CYS A 179 21.76 -0.01 10.55
C CYS A 179 20.49 0.42 11.31
N LYS A 180 20.63 1.28 12.33
CA LYS A 180 19.49 1.89 13.08
C LYS A 180 18.46 2.57 12.17
N PHE A 181 18.91 3.13 11.05
CA PHE A 181 18.01 3.74 10.07
C PHE A 181 17.10 2.71 9.38
N LEU A 182 17.63 1.54 9.02
CA LEU A 182 16.83 0.46 8.44
C LEU A 182 15.83 -0.10 9.43
N GLU A 183 16.21 -0.22 10.71
CA GLU A 183 15.29 -0.62 11.78
C GLU A 183 14.13 0.36 11.94
N ALA A 184 14.42 1.68 11.95
CA ALA A 184 13.38 2.70 12.00
C ALA A 184 12.43 2.61 10.80
N LYS A 185 12.95 2.43 9.58
CA LYS A 185 12.14 2.27 8.36
C LYS A 185 11.33 0.97 8.33
N PHE A 186 11.90 -0.10 8.84
CA PHE A 186 11.18 -1.35 9.02
C PHE A 186 10.01 -1.18 10.00
N ASN A 187 10.26 -0.60 11.18
CA ASN A 187 9.23 -0.36 12.19
C ASN A 187 8.10 0.53 11.67
N GLU A 188 8.45 1.59 10.95
CA GLU A 188 7.53 2.49 10.27
C GLU A 188 6.63 1.74 9.27
N THR A 189 7.23 0.88 8.44
CA THR A 189 6.51 0.04 7.48
C THR A 189 5.61 -1.00 8.19
N ASN A 190 6.14 -1.66 9.21
CA ASN A 190 5.39 -2.68 9.96
C ASN A 190 4.18 -2.06 10.66
N ASN A 191 4.33 -0.87 11.23
CA ASN A 191 3.23 -0.16 11.86
C ASN A 191 2.14 0.24 10.87
N ILE A 192 2.48 0.75 9.67
CA ILE A 192 1.46 1.05 8.67
C ILE A 192 0.78 -0.23 8.13
N PHE A 193 1.52 -1.33 7.98
CA PHE A 193 0.95 -2.64 7.63
C PHE A 193 -0.10 -3.10 8.66
N LYS A 194 0.26 -3.08 9.95
CA LYS A 194 -0.65 -3.40 11.06
C LYS A 194 -1.89 -2.50 11.08
N VAL A 195 -1.73 -1.20 10.84
CA VAL A 195 -2.84 -0.24 10.73
C VAL A 195 -3.82 -0.65 9.62
N TYR A 196 -3.32 -1.05 8.46
CA TYR A 196 -4.14 -1.53 7.35
C TYR A 196 -4.86 -2.84 7.70
N CYS A 197 -4.16 -3.83 8.26
CA CYS A 197 -4.74 -5.11 8.71
C CYS A 197 -5.83 -4.90 9.77
N ASN A 198 -5.61 -3.99 10.71
CA ASN A 198 -6.57 -3.65 11.77
C ASN A 198 -7.81 -2.97 11.22
N ALA A 199 -7.65 -2.11 10.22
CA ALA A 199 -8.75 -1.34 9.68
C ALA A 199 -9.69 -2.21 8.82
N ARG A 200 -9.15 -2.96 7.86
CA ARG A 200 -9.93 -3.74 6.87
C ARG A 200 -9.12 -4.94 6.37
N ASN A 201 -9.76 -5.82 5.61
CA ASN A 201 -9.02 -6.81 4.84
C ASN A 201 -8.74 -6.31 3.41
N PHE A 202 -7.47 -6.26 3.05
CA PHE A 202 -6.97 -5.91 1.72
C PHE A 202 -6.27 -7.09 1.02
N PHE A 203 -6.14 -8.26 1.66
CA PHE A 203 -5.51 -9.42 1.05
C PHE A 203 -6.28 -9.92 -0.17
N LEU A 204 -5.52 -10.30 -1.20
CA LEU A 204 -5.95 -10.90 -2.46
C LEU A 204 -5.23 -12.24 -2.65
N VAL A 205 -5.83 -13.12 -3.44
CA VAL A 205 -5.25 -14.44 -3.75
C VAL A 205 -3.84 -14.33 -4.35
N SER A 206 -3.61 -13.32 -5.20
CA SER A 206 -2.31 -13.03 -5.81
C SER A 206 -1.20 -12.74 -4.80
N HIS A 207 -1.53 -12.40 -3.54
CA HIS A 207 -0.54 -12.18 -2.48
C HIS A 207 0.12 -13.46 -1.97
N LEU A 208 -0.50 -14.63 -2.19
CA LEU A 208 0.06 -15.90 -1.74
C LEU A 208 1.44 -16.19 -2.36
N GLU A 209 1.64 -15.81 -3.62
CA GLU A 209 2.92 -15.98 -4.32
C GLU A 209 4.04 -15.15 -3.66
N LEU A 210 3.73 -13.91 -3.26
CA LEU A 210 4.69 -13.03 -2.58
C LEU A 210 5.09 -13.58 -1.21
N LEU A 211 4.17 -14.28 -0.54
CA LEU A 211 4.37 -14.82 0.80
C LEU A 211 5.21 -16.10 0.85
N LYS A 212 5.43 -16.79 -0.28
CA LYS A 212 6.12 -18.09 -0.31
C LYS A 212 7.47 -18.09 0.41
N LYS A 213 8.22 -16.99 0.32
CA LYS A 213 9.56 -16.86 0.92
C LYS A 213 9.58 -16.18 2.29
N VAL A 214 8.42 -15.77 2.81
CA VAL A 214 8.32 -15.01 4.07
C VAL A 214 8.50 -15.92 5.28
N SER A 215 9.31 -15.50 6.25
CA SER A 215 9.55 -16.24 7.50
C SER A 215 8.95 -15.55 8.73
N ARG A 216 8.49 -14.31 8.59
CA ARG A 216 7.93 -13.53 9.70
C ARG A 216 6.46 -13.83 9.96
N GLU A 217 6.17 -14.19 11.21
CA GLU A 217 4.80 -14.51 11.66
C GLU A 217 3.91 -13.27 11.73
N ASP A 218 4.45 -12.10 12.04
CA ASP A 218 3.69 -10.84 12.03
C ASP A 218 3.18 -10.47 10.63
N ILE A 219 3.78 -11.02 9.57
CA ILE A 219 3.31 -10.87 8.17
C ILE A 219 2.34 -12.00 7.80
N LEU A 220 2.63 -13.25 8.20
CA LEU A 220 1.85 -14.43 7.81
C LEU A 220 0.54 -14.59 8.60
N CYS A 221 0.57 -14.45 9.92
CA CYS A 221 -0.56 -14.75 10.80
C CYS A 221 -1.83 -13.91 10.53
N PRO A 222 -1.75 -12.60 10.20
CA PRO A 222 -2.95 -11.83 9.86
C PRO A 222 -3.74 -12.42 8.69
N LEU A 223 -3.05 -13.06 7.73
CA LEU A 223 -3.69 -13.77 6.63
C LEU A 223 -4.20 -15.15 7.08
N PHE A 224 -3.29 -16.01 7.53
CA PHE A 224 -3.58 -17.44 7.72
C PHE A 224 -4.38 -17.76 8.97
N GLU A 225 -4.12 -17.09 10.09
CA GLU A 225 -4.71 -17.40 11.41
C GLU A 225 -5.87 -16.47 11.78
N PHE A 226 -6.18 -15.48 10.93
CA PHE A 226 -7.30 -14.57 11.13
C PHE A 226 -8.16 -14.44 9.89
N TYR A 227 -7.65 -13.86 8.81
CA TYR A 227 -8.49 -13.54 7.66
C TYR A 227 -9.04 -14.77 6.96
N LEU A 228 -8.21 -15.78 6.66
CA LEU A 228 -8.66 -16.98 5.96
C LEU A 228 -9.60 -17.80 6.84
N LEU A 229 -9.36 -17.89 8.14
CA LEU A 229 -10.29 -18.55 9.06
C LEU A 229 -11.64 -17.84 9.12
N ASP A 230 -11.66 -16.51 9.31
CA ASP A 230 -12.90 -15.70 9.28
C ASP A 230 -13.62 -15.79 7.91
N LEU A 231 -12.86 -15.90 6.81
CA LEU A 231 -13.38 -16.07 5.46
C LEU A 231 -14.22 -17.35 5.32
N PHE A 232 -13.77 -18.45 5.93
CA PHE A 232 -14.43 -19.76 5.90
C PHE A 232 -15.30 -20.02 7.14
N ASP A 233 -15.61 -18.98 7.93
CA ASP A 233 -16.38 -19.07 9.18
C ASP A 233 -15.77 -20.01 10.24
N LEU A 234 -14.45 -20.17 10.23
CA LEU A 234 -13.68 -20.94 11.22
C LEU A 234 -13.21 -20.07 12.41
N PRO A 235 -13.00 -20.68 13.59
CA PRO A 235 -12.49 -19.96 14.77
C PRO A 235 -11.10 -19.35 14.51
N THR A 236 -10.97 -18.03 14.65
CA THR A 236 -9.68 -17.34 14.48
C THR A 236 -8.74 -17.61 15.66
N THR A 237 -7.48 -17.91 15.39
CA THR A 237 -6.44 -18.18 16.42
C THR A 237 -5.52 -16.98 16.65
N PHE A 238 -5.45 -16.04 15.71
CA PHE A 238 -4.67 -14.82 15.84
C PHE A 238 -5.49 -13.65 16.40
N LYS A 239 -4.95 -12.97 17.40
CA LYS A 239 -5.62 -11.87 18.09
C LYS A 239 -5.54 -10.57 17.27
N MET A 240 -6.70 -10.01 16.97
CA MET A 240 -6.84 -8.67 16.41
C MET A 240 -7.47 -7.72 17.45
N PRO A 241 -7.15 -6.41 17.44
CA PRO A 241 -6.20 -5.74 16.54
C PRO A 241 -4.73 -6.04 16.90
N MET A 242 -3.87 -6.03 15.88
CA MET A 242 -2.41 -6.06 16.02
C MET A 242 -1.90 -4.85 16.78
N GLU A 243 -0.92 -5.05 17.65
CA GLU A 243 -0.28 -4.01 18.44
C GLU A 243 0.68 -3.16 17.59
N ILE A 244 0.46 -1.84 17.61
CA ILE A 244 1.30 -0.82 16.96
C ILE A 244 2.28 -0.32 18.01
N THR A 245 3.58 -0.44 17.73
CA THR A 245 4.66 -0.22 18.72
C THR A 245 5.14 1.23 18.79
N ASP A 246 4.60 2.11 17.94
CA ASP A 246 4.98 3.52 17.90
C ASP A 246 3.90 4.39 18.56
N ASP A 247 4.31 5.13 19.59
CA ASP A 247 3.50 6.09 20.33
C ASP A 247 3.37 7.43 19.62
N ALA A 248 4.11 7.64 18.52
CA ALA A 248 3.92 8.81 17.70
C ALA A 248 2.50 8.78 17.13
N ASN A 249 1.72 9.84 17.41
CA ASN A 249 0.36 10.07 16.89
C ASN A 249 0.29 10.21 15.34
N ILE A 250 1.25 9.65 14.62
CA ILE A 250 1.39 9.66 13.17
C ILE A 250 0.39 8.70 12.52
N TYR A 251 0.08 7.58 13.18
CA TYR A 251 -0.83 6.57 12.63
C TYR A 251 -2.26 6.84 13.08
N PHE A 252 -3.19 6.87 12.12
CA PHE A 252 -4.60 6.94 12.46
C PHE A 252 -5.05 5.64 13.11
N LYS A 253 -5.57 5.74 14.34
CA LYS A 253 -6.36 4.67 14.95
C LYS A 253 -7.73 4.64 14.24
N PRO A 254 -8.07 3.58 13.49
CA PRO A 254 -9.33 3.55 12.75
C PRO A 254 -10.50 3.65 13.75
N LYS A 255 -11.27 4.74 13.67
CA LYS A 255 -12.48 4.95 14.51
C LYS A 255 -13.65 4.04 14.10
N ARG A 256 -13.56 3.36 12.96
CA ARG A 256 -14.63 2.50 12.45
C ARG A 256 -14.45 1.09 13.00
N LYS A 257 -15.48 0.57 13.68
CA LYS A 257 -15.60 -0.86 13.96
C LYS A 257 -15.53 -1.61 12.63
N ARG A 258 -14.62 -2.58 12.53
CA ARG A 258 -14.53 -3.48 11.37
C ARG A 258 -15.91 -4.14 11.20
N LYS A 259 -16.60 -3.86 10.09
CA LYS A 259 -17.82 -4.60 9.75
C LYS A 259 -17.37 -5.98 9.26
N LYS A 260 -18.04 -7.06 9.71
CA LYS A 260 -17.84 -8.40 9.14
C LYS A 260 -18.05 -8.27 7.62
N ARG A 261 -17.04 -8.59 6.83
CA ARG A 261 -17.08 -8.41 5.38
C ARG A 261 -18.15 -9.37 4.84
N SER A 262 -19.07 -8.88 4.02
CA SER A 262 -19.95 -9.76 3.24
C SER A 262 -19.09 -10.37 2.14
N ILE A 263 -18.65 -11.60 2.34
CA ILE A 263 -17.79 -12.30 1.39
C ILE A 263 -18.70 -13.12 0.46
N THR A 264 -18.45 -12.99 -0.84
CA THR A 264 -19.19 -13.77 -1.85
C THR A 264 -18.70 -15.21 -1.90
N LYS A 265 -19.58 -16.13 -2.30
CA LYS A 265 -19.22 -17.53 -2.57
C LYS A 265 -18.06 -17.65 -3.58
N VAL A 266 -18.07 -16.79 -4.59
CA VAL A 266 -17.00 -16.71 -5.62
C VAL A 266 -15.63 -16.43 -5.00
N GLN A 267 -15.54 -15.49 -4.06
CA GLN A 267 -14.27 -15.17 -3.38
C GLN A 267 -13.79 -16.35 -2.53
N ARG A 268 -14.69 -17.06 -1.82
CA ARG A 268 -14.32 -18.26 -1.07
C ARG A 268 -13.73 -19.33 -1.99
N LEU A 269 -14.36 -19.55 -3.15
CA LEU A 269 -13.92 -20.50 -4.15
C LEU A 269 -12.54 -20.16 -4.73
N GLU A 270 -12.31 -18.88 -5.02
CA GLU A 270 -11.04 -18.37 -5.52
C GLU A 270 -9.89 -18.65 -4.54
N TRP A 271 -10.11 -18.32 -3.26
CA TRP A 271 -9.14 -18.61 -2.19
C TRP A 271 -8.91 -20.10 -2.01
N LEU A 272 -9.98 -20.90 -1.99
CA LEU A 272 -9.88 -22.34 -1.81
C LEU A 272 -9.04 -22.99 -2.92
N THR A 273 -9.34 -22.64 -4.18
CA THR A 273 -8.62 -23.14 -5.35
C THR A 273 -7.13 -22.80 -5.26
N ALA A 274 -6.80 -21.56 -4.86
CA ALA A 274 -5.42 -21.13 -4.76
C ALA A 274 -4.64 -21.84 -3.64
N ILE A 275 -5.27 -21.99 -2.46
CA ILE A 275 -4.67 -22.72 -1.33
C ILE A 275 -4.42 -24.18 -1.74
N GLU A 276 -5.40 -24.83 -2.37
CA GLU A 276 -5.28 -26.21 -2.83
C GLU A 276 -4.16 -26.37 -3.87
N ASN A 277 -4.04 -25.44 -4.82
CA ASN A 277 -2.97 -25.46 -5.82
C ASN A 277 -1.59 -25.33 -5.17
N ILE A 278 -1.42 -24.39 -4.25
CA ILE A 278 -0.15 -24.21 -3.52
C ILE A 278 0.18 -25.44 -2.68
N TYR A 279 -0.80 -26.03 -1.99
CA TYR A 279 -0.62 -27.25 -1.21
C TYR A 279 -0.20 -28.43 -2.10
N LYS A 280 -0.88 -28.62 -3.25
CA LYS A 280 -0.52 -29.65 -4.24
C LYS A 280 0.88 -29.45 -4.77
N ASP A 281 1.29 -28.21 -5.02
CA ASP A 281 2.66 -27.88 -5.46
C ASP A 281 3.70 -28.19 -4.40
N ILE A 282 3.41 -27.89 -3.14
CA ILE A 282 4.27 -28.22 -1.99
C ILE A 282 4.46 -29.74 -1.89
N ILE A 283 3.39 -30.53 -2.04
CA ILE A 283 3.46 -32.01 -1.98
C ILE A 283 4.17 -32.60 -3.20
N LYS A 284 3.76 -32.23 -4.41
CA LYS A 284 4.26 -32.83 -5.66
C LYS A 284 5.76 -32.63 -5.84
N LYS A 285 6.32 -31.50 -5.36
CA LYS A 285 7.72 -31.17 -5.58
C LYS A 285 8.68 -31.76 -4.55
N GLY A 286 8.18 -32.38 -3.46
CA GLY A 286 9.00 -33.09 -2.46
C GLY A 286 10.17 -32.27 -1.89
N ASP A 287 11.06 -32.90 -1.13
CA ASP A 287 12.21 -32.27 -0.45
C ASP A 287 13.26 -31.61 -1.40
N SER A 288 13.00 -31.61 -2.71
CA SER A 288 13.79 -30.93 -3.74
C SER A 288 13.80 -29.40 -3.60
N ILE A 289 12.79 -28.80 -2.93
CA ILE A 289 12.69 -27.34 -2.72
C ILE A 289 13.14 -26.95 -1.31
N THR A 290 14.40 -27.20 -0.98
CA THR A 290 15.01 -26.60 0.22
C THR A 290 15.36 -25.11 0.03
N LEU A 291 15.02 -24.48 -1.12
CA LEU A 291 15.40 -23.10 -1.43
C LEU A 291 14.29 -22.13 -1.87
N ALA A 292 13.08 -22.57 -2.28
CA ALA A 292 12.08 -21.64 -2.86
C ALA A 292 10.89 -21.27 -1.95
N VAL A 293 10.59 -22.05 -0.91
CA VAL A 293 9.47 -21.80 0.00
C VAL A 293 9.95 -21.84 1.45
N SER A 294 9.57 -20.83 2.24
CA SER A 294 9.85 -20.75 3.67
C SER A 294 9.14 -21.88 4.43
N PRO A 295 9.83 -22.59 5.35
CA PRO A 295 9.22 -23.62 6.19
C PRO A 295 8.00 -23.10 6.97
N LYS A 296 8.04 -21.83 7.40
CA LYS A 296 6.93 -21.21 8.13
C LYS A 296 5.71 -20.99 7.23
N PHE A 297 5.90 -20.49 6.01
CA PHE A 297 4.80 -20.36 5.05
C PHE A 297 4.20 -21.73 4.71
N ARG A 298 5.05 -22.73 4.43
CA ARG A 298 4.63 -24.10 4.15
C ARG A 298 3.73 -24.65 5.26
N LYS A 299 4.18 -24.54 6.51
CA LYS A 299 3.41 -24.99 7.66
C LYS A 299 2.03 -24.30 7.72
N ARG A 300 1.94 -22.99 7.47
CA ARG A 300 0.66 -22.27 7.49
C ARG A 300 -0.32 -22.75 6.42
N VAL A 301 0.18 -23.05 5.22
CA VAL A 301 -0.66 -23.59 4.14
C VAL A 301 -1.14 -24.99 4.49
N GLU A 302 -0.26 -25.85 5.02
CA GLU A 302 -0.60 -27.21 5.43
C GLU A 302 -1.64 -27.20 6.55
N ASP A 303 -1.40 -26.46 7.64
CA ASP A 303 -2.32 -26.33 8.78
C ASP A 303 -3.72 -25.86 8.31
N LEU A 304 -3.78 -24.78 7.51
CA LEU A 304 -5.04 -24.26 6.98
C LEU A 304 -5.76 -25.25 6.06
N TYR A 305 -5.01 -25.93 5.18
CA TYR A 305 -5.62 -26.90 4.25
C TYR A 305 -6.26 -28.07 5.00
N TYR A 306 -5.61 -28.58 6.05
CA TYR A 306 -6.17 -29.66 6.86
C TYR A 306 -7.39 -29.21 7.67
N GLU A 307 -7.37 -27.99 8.22
CA GLU A 307 -8.55 -27.40 8.87
C GLU A 307 -9.72 -27.31 7.89
N LEU A 308 -9.50 -26.78 6.68
CA LEU A 308 -10.55 -26.65 5.68
C LEU A 308 -11.10 -28.00 5.22
N LYS A 309 -10.23 -29.00 5.02
CA LYS A 309 -10.66 -30.33 4.55
C LYS A 309 -11.61 -31.04 5.53
N GLY A 310 -11.59 -30.67 6.81
CA GLY A 310 -12.50 -31.21 7.83
C GLY A 310 -13.91 -30.63 7.79
N GLU A 311 -14.18 -29.64 6.94
CA GLU A 311 -15.38 -28.81 7.01
C GLU A 311 -16.31 -29.06 5.81
N GLU A 312 -17.62 -29.09 6.04
CA GLU A 312 -18.64 -29.32 4.99
C GLU A 312 -18.53 -28.29 3.84
N ILE A 313 -18.09 -27.07 4.15
CA ILE A 313 -17.90 -25.99 3.17
C ILE A 313 -16.85 -26.35 2.10
N PHE A 314 -15.88 -27.20 2.44
CA PHE A 314 -14.86 -27.67 1.52
C PHE A 314 -15.44 -28.66 0.51
N GLU A 315 -16.27 -29.60 0.98
CA GLU A 315 -16.97 -30.57 0.12
C GLU A 315 -17.97 -29.87 -0.80
N GLU A 316 -18.74 -28.90 -0.30
CA GLU A 316 -19.68 -28.11 -1.11
C GLU A 316 -18.98 -27.32 -2.21
N LEU A 317 -17.86 -26.65 -1.89
CA LEU A 317 -17.12 -25.85 -2.85
C LEU A 317 -16.34 -26.73 -3.85
N GLN A 318 -15.90 -27.92 -3.45
CA GLN A 318 -15.29 -28.90 -4.37
C GLN A 318 -16.31 -29.46 -5.36
N MET A 319 -17.51 -29.86 -4.90
CA MET A 319 -18.59 -30.31 -5.79
C MET A 319 -18.96 -29.23 -6.81
N GLU A 320 -19.01 -27.96 -6.39
CA GLU A 320 -19.31 -26.85 -7.29
C GLU A 320 -18.19 -26.58 -8.32
N LEU A 321 -16.91 -26.75 -7.95
CA LEU A 321 -15.79 -26.69 -8.90
C LEU A 321 -15.85 -27.79 -9.95
N GLU A 322 -16.38 -28.96 -9.61
CA GLU A 322 -16.54 -30.10 -10.52
C GLU A 322 -17.74 -29.90 -11.46
N MET A 323 -18.80 -29.24 -11.00
CA MET A 323 -20.03 -29.01 -11.77
C MET A 323 -19.99 -27.79 -12.71
N ASN A 324 -19.07 -26.83 -12.52
CA ASN A 324 -19.06 -25.57 -13.29
C ASN A 324 -17.87 -25.48 -14.27
N ASP A 325 -18.08 -25.93 -15.52
CA ASP A 325 -17.09 -25.89 -16.61
C ASP A 325 -16.58 -24.49 -16.97
N SER A 326 -17.36 -23.45 -16.65
CA SER A 326 -16.98 -22.04 -16.90
C SER A 326 -15.88 -21.52 -15.97
N ILE A 327 -15.68 -22.15 -14.80
CA ILE A 327 -14.63 -21.82 -13.83
C ILE A 327 -13.32 -22.57 -14.15
N LYS A 328 -13.36 -23.63 -14.97
CA LYS A 328 -12.17 -24.34 -15.47
C LYS A 328 -11.20 -23.45 -16.26
N LYS A 329 -11.60 -22.25 -16.72
CA LYS A 329 -10.68 -21.28 -17.33
C LYS A 329 -9.57 -20.80 -16.38
N TYR A 330 -9.74 -20.89 -15.07
CA TYR A 330 -8.68 -20.61 -14.10
C TYR A 330 -7.68 -21.77 -13.92
N LYS A 331 -7.94 -22.95 -14.50
CA LYS A 331 -6.99 -24.07 -14.55
C LYS A 331 -6.08 -24.07 -15.79
N ILE A 332 -6.32 -23.21 -16.80
CA ILE A 332 -5.73 -23.38 -18.14
C ILE A 332 -4.77 -22.24 -18.56
N ASN A 333 -4.57 -21.19 -17.77
CA ASN A 333 -3.58 -20.14 -18.09
C ASN A 333 -2.15 -20.43 -17.58
N GLU A 334 -1.77 -21.70 -17.48
CA GLU A 334 -0.37 -22.13 -17.38
C GLU A 334 -0.13 -23.19 -18.46
N ASN A 335 -0.01 -22.74 -19.72
CA ASN A 335 0.74 -23.39 -20.80
C ASN A 335 0.68 -22.49 -22.04
N THR A 336 1.48 -21.43 -22.03
CA THR A 336 2.10 -20.83 -23.22
C THR A 336 3.40 -20.17 -22.82
#